data_AF-A0A382AE94-F1
#
_entry.id   AF-A0A382AE94-F1
#
_cell.length_a   1.000
_cell.length_b   1.000
_cell.length_c   1.000
_cell.angle_alpha   90.00
_cell.angle_beta   90.00
_cell.angle_gamma   90.00
#
_symmetry.space_group_name_H-M   'P 1'
#
loop_
_entity.id
_entity.type
_entity.pdbx_description
1 polymer ?
#
loop_
_entity_poly.entity_id
_entity_poly.type
_entity_poly.pdbx_seq_one_letter_code
_entity_poly.pdbx_strand_id
1 'polypeptide(L)'
;MNSLIRHLSRDKKTALMLLISSLVIGICALTPALFVIIVLNKYLASGITATLISLTIGAIIALIFEFAFRQNRATMMQEFNRRVYDPLLKAFTERFKKAGQLTSEQYKKLDGAGTTIKNMRTSSVTSWVLDWPFVLTFLIVLIFLSWTAALITAIFMLLIFNILKWKTNLNFTQDSLANIELLLVGLLTISIITTGAFMIMIGKLDIGVLIGSNILASRAFQGTSKYAKAKEFIQQRDRAVSEIVGYLKTKQ
;
A
#
# COMPACT_ATOMS: atom_id res chain seq x y z
N MET A 1 -24.98 -0.21 6.37
CA MET A 1 -24.31 0.32 5.17
C MET A 1 -23.02 -0.47 5.02
N ASN A 2 -23.07 -1.58 4.28
CA ASN A 2 -21.96 -2.54 4.29
C ASN A 2 -20.89 -2.11 3.28
N SER A 3 -19.74 -1.69 3.81
CA SER A 3 -18.42 -1.62 3.17
C SER A 3 -18.28 -0.70 1.94
N LEU A 4 -17.28 0.18 1.95
CA LEU A 4 -16.86 0.96 0.78
C LEU A 4 -16.53 0.09 -0.44
N ILE A 5 -16.15 -1.18 -0.24
CA ILE A 5 -15.95 -2.15 -1.33
C ILE A 5 -17.27 -2.37 -2.09
N ARG A 6 -18.42 -2.30 -1.42
CA ARG A 6 -19.76 -2.37 -2.03
C ARG A 6 -20.14 -1.10 -2.78
N HIS A 7 -19.68 0.06 -2.32
CA HIS A 7 -19.87 1.33 -3.04
C HIS A 7 -18.95 1.42 -4.26
N LEU A 8 -17.70 0.96 -4.12
CA LEU A 8 -16.73 0.91 -5.20
C LEU A 8 -17.21 -0.05 -6.30
N SER A 9 -17.73 -1.22 -5.94
CA SER A 9 -18.31 -2.17 -6.92
C SER A 9 -19.62 -1.69 -7.56
N ARG A 10 -20.29 -0.67 -7.01
CA ARG A 10 -21.45 0.00 -7.65
C ARG A 10 -21.01 1.00 -8.71
N ASP A 11 -19.95 1.77 -8.46
CA ASP A 11 -19.32 2.62 -9.48
C ASP A 11 -18.25 1.84 -10.25
N LYS A 12 -18.71 0.91 -11.10
CA LYS A 12 -17.86 0.00 -11.88
C LYS A 12 -16.81 0.75 -12.71
N LYS A 13 -17.13 1.96 -13.20
CA LYS A 13 -16.22 2.75 -14.05
C LYS A 13 -15.04 3.28 -13.24
N THR A 14 -15.31 3.89 -12.08
CA THR A 14 -14.26 4.39 -11.17
C THR A 14 -13.43 3.24 -10.60
N ALA A 15 -14.08 2.14 -10.20
CA ALA A 15 -13.37 0.95 -9.71
C ALA A 15 -12.42 0.36 -10.74
N LEU A 16 -12.88 0.21 -11.99
CA LEU A 16 -12.07 -0.31 -13.08
C LEU A 16 -10.87 0.59 -13.37
N MET A 17 -11.08 1.92 -13.45
CA MET A 17 -9.98 2.87 -13.68
C MET A 17 -8.94 2.84 -12.55
N LEU A 18 -9.38 2.75 -11.29
CA LEU A 18 -8.47 2.64 -10.14
C LEU A 18 -7.67 1.32 -10.16
N LEU A 19 -8.30 0.23 -10.59
CA LEU A 19 -7.64 -1.08 -10.72
C LEU A 19 -6.61 -1.05 -11.85
N ILE A 20 -6.97 -0.56 -13.03
CA ILE A 20 -6.05 -0.41 -14.18
C ILE A 20 -4.87 0.48 -13.78
N SER A 21 -5.12 1.61 -13.11
CA SER A 21 -4.03 2.47 -12.63
C SER A 21 -3.11 1.74 -11.65
N SER A 22 -3.65 0.89 -10.78
CA SER A 22 -2.85 0.11 -9.82
C SER A 22 -2.03 -0.99 -10.50
N LEU A 23 -2.55 -1.60 -11.56
CA LEU A 23 -1.82 -2.56 -12.40
C LEU A 23 -0.61 -1.87 -13.07
N VAL A 24 -0.84 -0.72 -13.70
CA VAL A 24 0.23 0.04 -14.38
C VAL A 24 1.30 0.48 -13.38
N ILE A 25 0.90 0.97 -12.20
CA ILE A 25 1.84 1.29 -11.11
C ILE A 25 2.66 0.06 -10.72
N GLY A 26 2.03 -1.11 -10.58
CA GLY A 26 2.71 -2.36 -10.25
C GLY A 26 3.77 -2.76 -11.27
N ILE A 27 3.47 -2.63 -12.56
CA ILE A 27 4.43 -2.92 -13.65
C ILE A 27 5.57 -1.92 -13.65
N CYS A 28 5.28 -0.61 -13.60
CA CYS A 28 6.32 0.42 -13.57
C CYS A 28 7.22 0.31 -12.33
N ALA A 29 6.67 -0.14 -11.19
CA ALA A 29 7.43 -0.34 -9.96
C ALA A 29 8.48 -1.48 -10.04
N LEU A 30 8.46 -2.33 -11.08
CA LEU A 30 9.53 -3.30 -11.36
C LEU A 30 10.80 -2.63 -11.92
N THR A 31 10.67 -1.43 -12.48
CA THR A 31 11.74 -0.72 -13.19
C THR A 31 13.04 -0.62 -12.39
N PRO A 32 13.06 -0.20 -11.11
CA PRO A 32 14.32 -0.03 -10.39
C PRO A 32 15.10 -1.34 -10.27
N ALA A 33 14.41 -2.46 -10.04
CA ALA A 33 15.06 -3.77 -9.92
C ALA A 33 15.58 -4.25 -11.27
N LEU A 34 14.75 -4.18 -12.32
CA LEU A 34 15.15 -4.60 -13.67
C LEU A 34 16.30 -3.76 -14.22
N PHE A 35 16.26 -2.43 -14.00
CA PHE A 35 17.35 -1.53 -14.38
C PHE A 35 18.67 -1.97 -13.74
N VAL A 36 18.69 -2.20 -12.42
CA VAL A 36 19.90 -2.63 -11.71
C VAL A 36 20.39 -4.00 -12.20
N ILE A 37 19.50 -4.97 -12.41
CA ILE A 37 19.88 -6.29 -12.93
C ILE A 37 20.57 -6.14 -14.30
N ILE A 38 19.97 -5.40 -15.23
CA ILE A 38 20.50 -5.27 -16.58
C ILE A 38 21.80 -4.47 -16.58
N VAL A 39 21.92 -3.41 -15.78
CA VAL A 39 23.15 -2.63 -15.68
C VAL A 39 24.30 -3.49 -15.15
N LEU A 40 24.06 -4.25 -14.08
CA LEU A 40 25.10 -5.08 -13.46
C LEU A 40 25.50 -6.28 -14.33
N ASN A 41 24.53 -6.95 -14.96
CA ASN A 41 24.83 -8.16 -15.75
C ASN A 41 25.26 -7.85 -17.18
N LYS A 42 24.67 -6.83 -17.82
CA LYS A 42 24.88 -6.55 -19.26
C LYS A 42 25.82 -5.38 -19.48
N TYR A 43 25.59 -4.24 -18.84
CA TYR A 43 26.43 -3.07 -19.08
C TYR A 43 27.84 -3.26 -18.51
N LEU A 44 27.97 -3.68 -17.24
CA LEU A 44 29.29 -3.89 -16.64
C LEU A 44 30.09 -5.02 -17.32
N ALA A 45 29.41 -6.02 -17.88
CA ALA A 45 30.08 -7.09 -18.62
C ALA A 45 30.51 -6.67 -20.04
N SER A 46 29.70 -5.86 -20.74
CA SER A 46 29.95 -5.51 -22.15
C SER A 46 30.65 -4.17 -22.37
N GLY A 47 30.59 -3.24 -21.42
CA GLY A 47 31.10 -1.87 -21.55
C GLY A 47 30.35 -0.99 -22.56
N ILE A 48 29.23 -1.45 -23.13
CA ILE A 48 28.51 -0.73 -24.19
C ILE A 48 27.69 0.42 -23.58
N THR A 49 28.25 1.62 -23.62
CA THR A 49 27.64 2.85 -23.07
C THR A 49 26.27 3.18 -23.67
N ALA A 50 26.05 2.86 -24.94
CA ALA A 50 24.75 3.03 -25.59
C ALA A 50 23.63 2.24 -24.87
N THR A 51 23.94 1.05 -24.35
CA THR A 51 22.98 0.24 -23.57
C THR A 51 22.59 0.97 -22.29
N LEU A 52 23.58 1.50 -21.55
CA LEU A 52 23.33 2.24 -20.30
C LEU A 52 22.46 3.48 -20.53
N ILE A 53 22.76 4.26 -21.57
CA ILE A 53 21.99 5.49 -21.88
C ILE A 53 20.53 5.15 -22.17
N SER A 54 20.28 4.16 -23.05
CA SER A 54 18.91 3.77 -23.40
C SER A 54 18.11 3.26 -22.18
N LEU A 55 18.73 2.43 -21.33
CA LEU A 55 18.11 1.90 -20.13
C LEU A 55 17.84 2.99 -19.10
N THR A 56 18.75 3.95 -18.94
CA THR A 56 18.61 5.04 -17.99
C THR A 56 17.45 5.96 -18.38
N ILE A 57 17.37 6.34 -19.66
CA ILE A 57 16.27 7.16 -20.18
C ILE A 57 14.94 6.43 -20.00
N GLY A 58 14.87 5.15 -20.39
CA GLY A 58 13.67 4.34 -20.21
C GLY A 58 13.25 4.20 -18.75
N ALA A 59 14.22 4.01 -17.84
CA ALA A 59 13.95 3.90 -16.42
C ALA A 59 13.42 5.21 -15.82
N ILE A 60 13.99 6.36 -16.20
CA ILE A 60 13.51 7.68 -15.76
C ILE A 60 12.08 7.92 -16.24
N ILE A 61 11.79 7.64 -17.51
CA ILE A 61 10.44 7.78 -18.07
C ILE A 61 9.45 6.88 -17.32
N ALA A 62 9.81 5.63 -17.05
CA ALA A 62 8.95 4.71 -16.31
C ALA A 62 8.70 5.16 -14.86
N LEU A 63 9.68 5.76 -14.19
CA LEU A 63 9.51 6.35 -12.86
C LEU A 63 8.57 7.56 -12.88
N ILE A 64 8.69 8.42 -13.90
CA ILE A 64 7.77 9.56 -14.10
C ILE A 64 6.34 9.05 -14.32
N PHE A 65 6.16 8.01 -15.13
CA PHE A 65 4.85 7.38 -15.31
C PHE A 65 4.33 6.77 -14.01
N GLU A 66 5.14 6.01 -13.26
CA GLU A 66 4.72 5.46 -11.97
C GLU A 66 4.19 6.56 -11.05
N PHE A 67 4.93 7.68 -10.96
CA PHE A 67 4.54 8.83 -10.16
C PHE A 67 3.23 9.46 -10.65
N ALA A 68 3.10 9.73 -11.95
CA ALA A 68 1.90 10.35 -12.53
C ALA A 68 0.65 9.48 -12.29
N PHE A 69 0.74 8.16 -12.50
CA PHE A 69 -0.37 7.25 -12.22
C PHE A 69 -0.70 7.20 -10.73
N ARG A 70 0.32 7.20 -9.86
CA ARG A 70 0.12 7.22 -8.39
C ARG A 70 -0.62 8.50 -7.97
N GLN A 71 -0.29 9.64 -8.56
CA GLN A 71 -0.96 10.92 -8.29
C GLN A 71 -2.40 10.93 -8.82
N ASN A 72 -2.61 10.54 -10.08
CA ASN A 72 -3.95 10.46 -10.67
C ASN A 72 -4.88 9.58 -9.83
N ARG A 73 -4.40 8.39 -9.44
CA ARG A 73 -5.16 7.48 -8.60
C ARG A 73 -5.49 8.06 -7.22
N ALA A 74 -4.58 8.82 -6.61
CA ALA A 74 -4.84 9.48 -5.33
C ALA A 74 -6.00 10.49 -5.47
N THR A 75 -5.96 11.33 -6.51
CA THR A 75 -7.03 12.29 -6.82
C THR A 75 -8.36 11.59 -7.09
N MET A 76 -8.36 10.52 -7.88
CA MET A 76 -9.57 9.73 -8.18
C MET A 76 -10.20 9.13 -6.91
N MET A 77 -9.39 8.62 -5.98
CA MET A 77 -9.88 8.08 -4.71
C MET A 77 -10.46 9.18 -3.80
N GLN A 78 -9.82 10.35 -3.76
CA GLN A 78 -10.33 11.50 -2.99
C GLN A 78 -11.68 12.00 -3.55
N GLU A 79 -11.80 12.09 -4.87
CA GLU A 79 -13.05 12.46 -5.52
C GLU A 79 -14.16 11.44 -5.24
N PHE A 80 -13.85 10.15 -5.32
CA PHE A 80 -14.77 9.08 -4.92
C PHE A 80 -15.19 9.21 -3.44
N ASN A 81 -14.23 9.46 -2.53
CA ASN A 81 -14.52 9.64 -1.12
C ASN A 81 -15.43 10.86 -0.86
N ARG A 82 -15.21 11.98 -1.56
CA ARG A 82 -16.10 13.16 -1.46
C ARG A 82 -17.54 12.82 -1.83
N ARG A 83 -17.74 12.14 -2.96
CA ARG A 83 -19.08 11.72 -3.41
C ARG A 83 -19.78 10.81 -2.40
N VAL A 84 -19.03 9.95 -1.70
CA VAL A 84 -19.57 9.03 -0.70
C VAL A 84 -19.84 9.71 0.65
N TYR A 85 -18.94 10.57 1.12
CA TYR A 85 -18.98 11.11 2.49
C TYR A 85 -19.62 12.49 2.61
N ASP A 86 -19.65 13.30 1.55
CA ASP A 86 -20.22 14.65 1.64
C ASP A 86 -21.71 14.67 1.99
N PRO A 87 -22.58 13.81 1.41
CA PRO A 87 -23.99 13.76 1.82
C PRO A 87 -24.15 13.33 3.29
N LEU A 88 -23.34 12.36 3.74
CA LEU A 88 -23.38 11.85 5.11
C LEU A 88 -22.92 12.92 6.11
N LEU A 89 -21.84 13.64 5.80
CA LEU A 89 -21.31 14.68 6.67
C LEU A 89 -22.26 15.88 6.76
N LYS A 90 -22.90 16.28 5.64
CA LYS A 90 -23.92 17.34 5.65
C LYS A 90 -25.08 16.99 6.57
N ALA A 91 -25.67 15.81 6.40
CA ALA A 91 -26.77 15.34 7.25
C ALA A 91 -26.37 15.27 8.73
N PHE A 92 -25.15 14.79 9.01
CA PHE A 92 -24.59 14.75 10.36
C PHE A 92 -24.46 16.16 10.97
N THR A 93 -23.80 17.09 10.28
CA THR A 93 -23.55 18.44 10.79
C THR A 93 -24.84 19.22 11.01
N GLU A 94 -25.84 19.10 10.13
CA GLU A 94 -27.13 19.77 10.30
C GLU A 94 -27.87 19.27 11.53
N ARG A 95 -27.87 17.96 11.77
CA ARG A 95 -28.52 17.36 12.93
C ARG A 95 -27.75 17.64 14.23
N PHE A 96 -26.42 17.58 14.17
CA PHE A 96 -25.54 17.85 15.31
C PHE A 96 -25.66 19.29 15.81
N LYS A 97 -25.77 20.27 14.90
CA LYS A 97 -26.01 21.69 15.25
C LYS A 97 -27.36 21.94 15.92
N LYS A 98 -28.37 21.12 15.63
CA LYS A 98 -29.72 21.23 16.21
C LYS A 98 -29.88 20.43 17.51
N ALA A 99 -28.84 19.73 17.96
CA ALA A 99 -28.90 18.87 19.12
C ALA A 99 -28.74 19.70 20.42
N GLY A 100 -29.86 19.97 21.09
CA GLY A 100 -29.87 20.75 22.34
C GLY A 100 -29.52 19.96 23.61
N GLN A 101 -29.41 18.63 23.56
CA GLN A 101 -29.21 17.77 24.74
C GLN A 101 -28.34 16.53 24.43
N LEU A 102 -27.05 16.73 24.16
CA LEU A 102 -26.08 15.63 24.15
C LEU A 102 -25.30 15.66 25.48
N THR A 103 -25.09 14.50 26.09
CA THR A 103 -24.13 14.38 27.21
C THR A 103 -22.71 14.69 26.71
N SER A 104 -21.83 15.20 27.59
CA SER A 104 -20.45 15.56 27.22
C SER A 104 -19.67 14.39 26.58
N GLU A 105 -19.95 13.16 27.00
CA GLU A 105 -19.34 11.95 26.46
C GLU A 105 -19.87 11.61 25.05
N GLN A 106 -21.19 11.70 24.84
CA GLN A 106 -21.80 11.49 23.52
C GLN A 106 -21.36 12.55 22.51
N TYR A 107 -21.24 13.81 22.94
CA TYR A 107 -20.76 14.90 22.11
C TYR A 107 -19.32 14.63 21.63
N LYS A 108 -18.41 14.31 22.56
CA LYS A 108 -17.00 14.01 22.23
C LYS A 108 -16.87 12.81 21.28
N LYS A 109 -17.68 11.77 21.48
CA LYS A 109 -17.69 10.59 20.62
C LYS A 109 -18.16 10.91 19.19
N LEU A 110 -19.27 11.64 19.05
CA LEU A 110 -19.80 12.05 17.74
C LEU A 110 -18.90 13.05 17.02
N ASP A 111 -18.33 14.01 17.73
CA ASP A 111 -17.40 14.99 17.17
C ASP A 111 -16.12 14.30 16.64
N GLY A 112 -15.61 13.33 17.41
CA GLY A 112 -14.52 12.44 16.98
C GLY A 112 -14.88 11.68 15.71
N ALA A 113 -16.05 11.03 15.67
CA ALA A 113 -16.53 10.32 14.48
C ALA A 113 -16.66 11.26 13.26
N GLY A 114 -17.20 12.46 13.45
CA GLY A 114 -17.33 13.49 12.41
C GLY A 114 -15.98 13.94 11.85
N THR A 115 -15.00 14.18 12.73
CA THR A 115 -13.62 14.50 12.35
C THR A 115 -12.99 13.36 11.56
N THR A 116 -13.25 12.12 11.98
CA THR A 116 -12.71 10.91 11.33
C THR A 116 -13.28 10.78 9.91
N ILE A 117 -14.59 11.00 9.71
CA ILE A 117 -15.21 11.03 8.37
C ILE A 117 -14.69 12.20 7.52
N LYS A 118 -14.51 13.39 8.11
CA LYS A 118 -13.94 14.54 7.41
C LYS A 118 -12.53 14.24 6.88
N ASN A 119 -11.70 13.58 7.68
CA ASN A 119 -10.34 13.19 7.28
C ASN A 119 -10.33 12.09 6.21
N MET A 120 -11.36 11.24 6.16
CA MET A 120 -11.47 10.21 5.12
C MET A 120 -11.74 10.78 3.73
N ARG A 121 -12.35 11.96 3.65
CA ARG A 121 -12.59 12.65 2.38
C ARG A 121 -11.32 12.85 1.57
N THR A 122 -10.22 13.23 2.23
CA THR A 122 -8.95 13.57 1.59
C THR A 122 -7.95 12.42 1.61
N SER A 123 -8.28 11.29 2.24
CA SER A 123 -7.39 10.14 2.35
C SER A 123 -7.37 9.30 1.07
N SER A 124 -6.18 8.94 0.60
CA SER A 124 -5.96 7.97 -0.48
C SER A 124 -5.56 6.59 0.04
N VAL A 125 -5.53 6.38 1.37
CA VAL A 125 -5.07 5.14 2.02
C VAL A 125 -5.86 3.92 1.55
N THR A 126 -7.16 4.07 1.30
CA THR A 126 -8.00 2.98 0.78
C THR A 126 -7.52 2.43 -0.57
N SER A 127 -6.81 3.24 -1.38
CA SER A 127 -6.27 2.79 -2.67
C SER A 127 -5.20 1.70 -2.52
N TRP A 128 -4.54 1.59 -1.37
CA TRP A 128 -3.53 0.53 -1.15
C TRP A 128 -4.15 -0.87 -1.12
N VAL A 129 -5.45 -1.00 -0.84
CA VAL A 129 -6.14 -2.29 -0.98
C VAL A 129 -6.19 -2.75 -2.44
N LEU A 130 -6.27 -1.81 -3.37
CA LEU A 130 -6.28 -2.09 -4.80
C LEU A 130 -4.89 -2.45 -5.33
N ASP A 131 -3.83 -2.02 -4.64
CA ASP A 131 -2.44 -2.39 -4.96
C ASP A 131 -2.10 -3.82 -4.60
N TRP A 132 -2.77 -4.37 -3.59
CA TRP A 132 -2.40 -5.65 -3.00
C TRP A 132 -2.27 -6.83 -3.98
N PRO A 133 -3.17 -7.02 -4.96
CA PRO A 133 -3.00 -8.07 -5.96
C PRO A 133 -1.70 -7.94 -6.76
N PHE A 134 -1.27 -6.71 -7.04
CA PHE A 134 -0.05 -6.43 -7.81
C PHE A 134 1.22 -6.53 -6.97
N VAL A 135 1.11 -6.51 -5.64
CA VAL A 135 2.23 -6.84 -4.76
C VAL A 135 2.69 -8.28 -4.98
N LEU A 136 1.77 -9.19 -5.31
CA LEU A 136 2.09 -10.58 -5.65
C LEU A 136 2.91 -10.69 -6.94
N THR A 137 2.80 -9.71 -7.85
CA THR A 137 3.65 -9.66 -9.05
C THR A 137 5.13 -9.58 -8.69
N PHE A 138 5.50 -8.87 -7.61
CA PHE A 138 6.89 -8.84 -7.14
C PHE A 138 7.36 -10.23 -6.70
N LEU A 139 6.52 -10.99 -5.98
CA LEU A 139 6.84 -12.36 -5.59
C LEU A 139 6.92 -13.29 -6.80
N ILE A 140 6.02 -13.17 -7.78
CA ILE A 140 6.05 -13.96 -9.00
C ILE A 140 7.37 -13.71 -9.75
N VAL A 141 7.75 -12.45 -9.95
CA VAL A 141 9.03 -12.09 -10.58
C VAL A 141 10.21 -12.61 -9.76
N LEU A 142 10.15 -12.53 -8.43
CA LEU A 142 11.20 -13.09 -7.56
C LEU A 142 11.37 -14.60 -7.72
N ILE A 143 10.28 -15.37 -7.88
CA ILE A 143 10.38 -16.82 -8.10
C ILE A 143 11.20 -17.14 -9.36
N PHE A 144 11.01 -16.35 -10.42
CA PHE A 144 11.77 -16.50 -11.66
C PHE A 144 13.23 -16.05 -11.56
N LEU A 145 13.53 -15.08 -10.69
CA LEU A 145 14.89 -14.55 -10.51
C LEU A 145 15.71 -15.35 -9.51
N SER A 146 15.15 -15.61 -8.32
CA SER A 146 15.80 -16.31 -7.22
C SER A 146 14.75 -16.92 -6.30
N TRP A 147 14.57 -18.24 -6.39
CA TRP A 147 13.57 -18.94 -5.58
C TRP A 147 13.81 -18.78 -4.07
N THR A 148 15.07 -18.70 -3.63
CA THR A 148 15.42 -18.47 -2.21
C THR A 148 15.05 -17.08 -1.76
N ALA A 149 15.33 -16.04 -2.55
CA ALA A 149 14.91 -14.69 -2.22
C ALA A 149 13.38 -14.57 -2.16
N ALA A 150 12.66 -15.25 -3.07
CA ALA A 150 11.21 -15.31 -3.05
C ALA A 150 10.68 -15.96 -1.75
N LEU A 151 11.25 -17.10 -1.35
CA LEU A 151 10.86 -17.80 -0.13
C LEU A 151 11.12 -16.95 1.12
N ILE A 152 12.30 -16.34 1.24
CA ILE A 152 12.63 -15.44 2.36
C ILE A 152 11.63 -14.27 2.39
N THR A 153 11.37 -13.65 1.24
CA THR A 153 10.40 -12.53 1.14
C THR A 153 9.00 -12.95 1.58
N ALA A 154 8.54 -14.13 1.16
CA ALA A 154 7.23 -14.66 1.55
C ALA A 154 7.12 -14.87 3.06
N ILE A 155 8.18 -15.40 3.70
CA ILE A 155 8.23 -15.55 5.17
C ILE A 155 8.10 -14.19 5.86
N PHE A 156 8.87 -13.19 5.42
CA PHE A 156 8.81 -11.85 6.02
C PHE A 156 7.47 -11.15 5.77
N MET A 157 6.85 -11.35 4.60
CA MET A 157 5.49 -10.86 4.31
C MET A 157 4.46 -11.50 5.24
N LEU A 158 4.55 -12.81 5.51
CA LEU A 158 3.68 -13.48 6.47
C LEU A 158 3.93 -12.96 7.89
N LEU A 159 5.19 -12.75 8.26
CA LEU A 159 5.58 -12.26 9.58
C LEU A 159 5.00 -10.86 9.84
N ILE A 160 5.20 -9.89 8.94
CA ILE A 160 4.64 -8.54 9.12
C ILE A 160 3.10 -8.56 9.14
N PHE A 161 2.48 -9.40 8.33
CA PHE A 161 1.03 -9.55 8.33
C PHE A 161 0.49 -10.08 9.66
N ASN A 162 1.20 -11.02 10.30
CA ASN A 162 0.83 -11.53 11.63
C ASN A 162 1.06 -10.49 12.73
N ILE A 163 2.19 -9.78 12.72
CA ILE A 163 2.46 -8.69 13.69
C ILE A 163 1.38 -7.62 13.62
N LEU A 164 1.00 -7.20 12.41
CA LEU A 164 -0.02 -6.17 12.23
C LEU A 164 -1.42 -6.64 12.67
N LYS A 165 -1.72 -7.95 12.58
CA LYS A 165 -2.93 -8.51 13.22
C LYS A 165 -2.83 -8.48 14.74
N TRP A 166 -1.70 -8.89 15.30
CA TRP A 166 -1.45 -8.97 16.74
C TRP A 166 -1.44 -7.61 17.43
N LYS A 167 -1.09 -6.53 16.71
CA LYS A 167 -1.26 -5.14 17.15
C LYS A 167 -2.67 -4.82 17.63
N THR A 168 -3.70 -5.51 17.14
CA THR A 168 -5.07 -5.25 17.66
C THR A 168 -5.23 -5.70 19.13
N ASN A 169 -4.36 -6.60 19.61
CA ASN A 169 -4.33 -7.07 21.01
C ASN A 169 -3.28 -6.36 21.88
N LEU A 170 -2.33 -5.64 21.28
CA LEU A 170 -1.21 -5.00 21.99
C LEU A 170 -1.23 -3.49 21.69
N ASN A 171 -1.15 -2.63 22.71
CA ASN A 171 -1.20 -1.16 22.57
C ASN A 171 0.05 -0.55 21.90
N PHE A 172 0.51 -1.10 20.78
CA PHE A 172 1.62 -0.56 20.00
C PHE A 172 1.26 0.81 19.44
N THR A 173 2.13 1.78 19.69
CA THR A 173 2.06 3.10 19.06
C THR A 173 2.41 3.01 17.58
N GLN A 174 2.03 4.03 16.80
CA GLN A 174 2.37 4.09 15.37
C GLN A 174 3.90 4.09 15.15
N ASP A 175 4.65 4.72 16.05
CA ASP A 175 6.12 4.78 15.98
C ASP A 175 6.76 3.41 16.21
N SER A 176 6.25 2.64 17.19
CA SER A 176 6.72 1.27 17.41
C SER A 176 6.53 0.40 16.17
N LEU A 177 5.40 0.54 15.45
CA LEU A 177 5.18 -0.20 14.21
C LEU A 177 6.14 0.22 13.09
N ALA A 178 6.41 1.52 12.95
CA ALA A 178 7.38 2.00 11.96
C ALA A 178 8.79 1.45 12.25
N ASN A 179 9.19 1.42 13.53
CA ASN A 179 10.49 0.87 13.93
C ASN A 179 10.57 -0.65 13.72
N ILE A 180 9.49 -1.39 14.00
CA ILE A 180 9.42 -2.83 13.71
C ILE A 180 9.51 -3.07 12.19
N GLU A 181 8.80 -2.28 11.38
CA GLU A 181 8.90 -2.37 9.92
C GLU A 181 10.33 -2.13 9.42
N LEU A 182 11.01 -1.11 9.93
CA LEU A 182 12.41 -0.83 9.59
C LEU A 182 13.34 -1.99 9.96
N LEU A 183 13.18 -2.53 11.17
CA LEU A 183 13.95 -3.68 11.65
C LEU A 183 13.73 -4.90 10.76
N LEU A 184 12.48 -5.20 10.39
CA LEU A 184 12.16 -6.33 9.53
C LEU A 184 12.67 -6.17 8.11
N VAL A 185 12.65 -4.96 7.54
CA VAL A 185 13.26 -4.68 6.24
C VAL A 185 14.78 -4.87 6.29
N GLY A 186 15.43 -4.45 7.39
CA GLY A 186 16.85 -4.69 7.63
C GLY A 186 17.19 -6.19 7.68
N LEU A 187 16.44 -6.95 8.48
CA LEU A 187 16.62 -8.41 8.59
C LEU A 187 16.32 -9.14 7.28
N LEU A 188 15.29 -8.72 6.54
CA LEU A 188 14.98 -9.23 5.20
C LEU A 188 16.17 -9.04 4.27
N THR A 189 16.74 -7.82 4.27
CA THR A 189 17.90 -7.49 3.43
C THR A 189 19.10 -8.36 3.79
N ILE A 190 19.45 -8.45 5.07
CA ILE A 190 20.58 -9.28 5.53
C ILE A 190 20.37 -10.74 5.13
N SER A 191 19.16 -11.29 5.35
CA SER A 191 18.85 -12.68 5.03
C SER A 191 18.99 -12.99 3.54
N ILE A 192 18.50 -12.09 2.68
CA ILE A 192 18.61 -12.21 1.22
C ILE A 192 20.08 -12.11 0.78
N ILE A 193 20.81 -11.10 1.25
CA ILE A 193 22.19 -10.86 0.85
C ILE A 193 23.09 -12.01 1.32
N THR A 194 22.96 -12.48 2.55
CA THR A 194 23.73 -13.62 3.08
C THR A 194 23.47 -14.88 2.26
N THR A 195 22.20 -15.26 2.07
CA THR A 195 21.86 -16.47 1.30
C THR A 195 22.29 -16.34 -0.17
N GLY A 196 22.10 -15.17 -0.76
CA GLY A 196 22.48 -14.88 -2.12
C GLY A 196 23.99 -14.87 -2.36
N ALA A 197 24.79 -14.38 -1.41
CA ALA A 197 26.25 -14.41 -1.51
C ALA A 197 26.78 -15.85 -1.59
N PHE A 198 26.24 -16.76 -0.78
CA PHE A 198 26.55 -18.19 -0.90
C PHE A 198 26.17 -18.74 -2.28
N MET A 199 25.02 -18.32 -2.85
CA MET A 199 24.58 -18.74 -4.17
C MET A 199 25.44 -18.21 -5.33
N ILE A 200 25.97 -17.00 -5.18
CA ILE A 200 26.91 -16.41 -6.15
C ILE A 200 28.22 -17.19 -6.13
N MET A 201 28.74 -17.52 -4.93
CA MET A 201 30.00 -18.25 -4.78
C MET A 201 29.97 -19.63 -5.45
N ILE A 202 28.81 -20.31 -5.44
CA ILE A 202 28.61 -21.59 -6.13
C ILE A 202 28.22 -21.44 -7.62
N GLY A 203 28.25 -20.22 -8.17
CA GLY A 203 27.98 -19.94 -9.57
C GLY A 203 26.51 -20.10 -9.99
N LYS A 204 25.56 -20.11 -9.06
CA LYS A 204 24.12 -20.31 -9.35
C LYS A 204 23.32 -19.01 -9.47
N LEU A 205 23.91 -17.87 -9.12
CA LEU A 205 23.23 -16.59 -9.07
C LEU A 205 24.19 -15.47 -9.49
N ASP A 206 23.68 -14.51 -10.26
CA ASP A 206 24.45 -13.30 -10.59
C ASP A 206 24.30 -12.24 -9.51
N ILE A 207 25.34 -11.43 -9.33
CA ILE A 207 25.32 -10.27 -8.41
C ILE A 207 24.17 -9.32 -8.76
N GLY A 208 23.92 -9.08 -10.05
CA GLY A 208 22.81 -8.23 -10.50
C GLY A 208 21.45 -8.76 -10.07
N VAL A 209 21.23 -10.06 -10.22
CA VAL A 209 19.99 -10.74 -9.82
C VAL A 209 19.81 -10.69 -8.30
N LEU A 210 20.88 -10.85 -7.51
CA LEU A 210 20.81 -10.71 -6.05
C LEU A 210 20.33 -9.32 -5.63
N ILE A 211 20.97 -8.26 -6.16
CA ILE A 211 20.63 -6.88 -5.80
C ILE A 211 19.21 -6.54 -6.27
N GLY A 212 18.85 -6.91 -7.50
CA GLY A 212 17.50 -6.73 -8.02
C GLY A 212 16.44 -7.48 -7.20
N SER A 213 16.75 -8.70 -6.75
CA SER A 213 15.87 -9.49 -5.89
C SER A 213 15.64 -8.80 -4.54
N ASN A 214 16.68 -8.23 -3.92
CA ASN A 214 16.50 -7.48 -2.67
C ASN A 214 15.60 -6.24 -2.84
N ILE A 215 15.73 -5.52 -3.96
CA ILE A 215 14.86 -4.37 -4.29
C ILE A 215 13.40 -4.82 -4.39
N LEU A 216 13.13 -5.90 -5.14
CA LEU A 216 11.78 -6.45 -5.29
C LEU A 216 11.21 -6.96 -3.96
N ALA A 217 12.04 -7.62 -3.15
CA ALA A 217 11.66 -8.12 -1.84
C ALA A 217 11.21 -6.99 -0.91
N SER A 218 11.98 -5.90 -0.85
CA SER A 218 11.61 -4.72 -0.06
C SER A 218 10.30 -4.09 -0.54
N ARG A 219 10.07 -4.02 -1.85
CA ARG A 219 8.80 -3.53 -2.43
C ARG A 219 7.63 -4.43 -2.07
N ALA A 220 7.80 -5.76 -2.13
CA ALA A 220 6.79 -6.74 -1.76
C ALA A 220 6.41 -6.62 -0.27
N PHE A 221 7.43 -6.51 0.60
CA PHE A 221 7.25 -6.30 2.03
C PHE A 221 6.48 -5.00 2.33
N GLN A 222 6.90 -3.88 1.75
CA GLN A 222 6.24 -2.59 1.92
C GLN A 222 4.79 -2.59 1.42
N GLY A 223 4.52 -3.28 0.31
CA GLY A 223 3.16 -3.49 -0.20
C GLY A 223 2.26 -4.19 0.81
N THR A 224 2.81 -5.16 1.54
CA THR A 224 2.10 -5.90 2.61
C THR A 224 1.76 -5.04 3.81
N SER A 225 2.73 -4.27 4.29
CA SER A 225 2.49 -3.29 5.35
C SER A 225 1.40 -2.29 4.95
N LYS A 226 1.47 -1.73 3.74
CA LYS A 226 0.46 -0.78 3.23
C LYS A 226 -0.93 -1.40 3.16
N TYR A 227 -1.07 -2.63 2.67
CA TYR A 227 -2.36 -3.32 2.63
C TYR A 227 -2.98 -3.45 4.03
N ALA A 228 -2.19 -3.88 5.01
CA ALA A 228 -2.64 -4.04 6.39
C ALA A 228 -3.06 -2.69 7.02
N LYS A 229 -2.26 -1.62 6.83
CA LYS A 229 -2.63 -0.26 7.26
C LYS A 229 -3.92 0.22 6.61
N ALA A 230 -4.13 -0.07 5.32
CA ALA A 230 -5.36 0.30 4.64
C ALA A 230 -6.57 -0.47 5.15
N LYS A 231 -6.41 -1.74 5.51
CA LYS A 231 -7.47 -2.53 6.15
C LYS A 231 -7.87 -1.95 7.51
N GLU A 232 -6.90 -1.55 8.33
CA GLU A 232 -7.16 -0.88 9.61
C GLU A 232 -7.89 0.46 9.41
N PHE A 233 -7.42 1.28 8.46
CA PHE A 233 -8.07 2.54 8.10
C PHE A 233 -9.53 2.35 7.66
N ILE A 234 -9.80 1.32 6.86
CA ILE A 234 -11.15 0.93 6.44
C ILE A 234 -12.03 0.52 7.64
N GLN A 235 -11.47 -0.20 8.60
CA GLN A 235 -12.22 -0.61 9.81
C GLN A 235 -12.54 0.59 10.70
N GLN A 236 -11.58 1.48 10.94
CA GLN A 236 -11.80 2.71 11.72
C GLN A 236 -12.89 3.57 11.07
N ARG A 237 -12.88 3.66 9.74
CA ARG A 237 -13.94 4.30 8.96
C ARG A 237 -15.30 3.66 9.14
N ASP A 238 -15.39 2.34 8.98
CA ASP A 238 -16.69 1.66 9.06
C ASP A 238 -17.30 1.82 10.47
N ARG A 239 -16.48 1.90 11.52
CA ARG A 239 -16.92 2.26 12.88
C ARG A 239 -17.47 3.69 12.95
N ALA A 240 -16.71 4.69 12.49
CA ALA A 240 -17.14 6.10 12.51
C ALA A 240 -18.43 6.33 11.70
N VAL A 241 -18.56 5.69 10.54
CA VAL A 241 -19.78 5.72 9.72
C VAL A 241 -20.95 5.08 10.47
N SER A 242 -20.74 3.94 11.13
CA SER A 242 -21.80 3.28 11.91
C SER A 242 -22.29 4.16 13.07
N GLU A 243 -21.40 4.86 13.76
CA GLU A 243 -21.76 5.76 14.86
C GLU A 243 -22.61 6.95 14.37
N ILE A 244 -22.18 7.60 13.28
CA ILE A 244 -22.92 8.71 12.69
C ILE A 244 -24.28 8.26 12.14
N VAL A 245 -24.33 7.14 11.43
CA VAL A 245 -25.58 6.60 10.89
C VAL A 245 -26.52 6.16 12.01
N GLY A 246 -25.99 5.59 13.10
CA GLY A 246 -26.76 5.25 14.29
C GLY A 246 -27.44 6.49 14.87
N TYR A 247 -26.67 7.55 15.11
CA TYR A 247 -27.19 8.83 15.58
C TYR A 247 -28.23 9.45 14.64
N LEU A 248 -28.00 9.39 13.32
CA LEU A 248 -28.94 9.88 12.32
C LEU A 248 -30.24 9.05 12.25
N LYS A 249 -30.24 7.80 12.73
CA LYS A 249 -31.42 6.92 12.73
C LYS A 249 -32.19 6.92 14.05
N THR A 250 -31.55 7.25 15.17
CA THR A 250 -32.26 7.40 16.45
C THR A 250 -33.34 8.46 16.25
N LYS A 251 -34.62 8.08 16.28
CA LYS A 251 -35.71 9.05 16.33
C LYS A 251 -35.63 9.77 17.68
N GLN A 252 -35.73 11.10 17.66
CA GLN A 252 -36.32 11.80 18.81
C GLN A 252 -37.83 11.61 18.72
#